data_AF-R9CDW5-F1
#
_entry.id   AF-R9CDW5-F1
#
_cell.length_a   1.000
_cell.length_b   1.000
_cell.length_c   1.000
_cell.angle_alpha   90.00
_cell.angle_beta   90.00
_cell.angle_gamma   90.00
#
_symmetry.space_group_name_H-M   'P 1'
#
loop_
_entity.id
_entity.type
_entity.pdbx_description
1 polymer ?
#
loop_
_entity_poly.entity_id
_entity_poly.type
_entity_poly.pdbx_seq_one_letter_code
_entity_poly.pdbx_strand_id
1 'polypeptide(L)'
;MRKDVIIIDRIILFREATSKVDLIGNKNPIVTLDNYSLECKAKFNLDSGHMFYITLDVDLLGNLVNEIPKNGVVKTYAQNKYDYWIIVNIDKGLGTMELTCRHWGTET
;
A
#
# COMPACT_ATOMS: atom_id res chain seq x y z
N MET A 1 -14.63 20.36 0.77
CA MET A 1 -13.69 19.58 -0.06
C MET A 1 -14.30 18.20 -0.24
N ARG A 2 -14.63 17.78 -1.47
CA ARG A 2 -15.02 16.39 -1.73
C ARG A 2 -13.77 15.55 -1.51
N LYS A 3 -13.80 14.62 -0.54
CA LYS A 3 -12.82 13.55 -0.46
C LYS A 3 -13.21 12.57 -1.55
N ASP A 4 -12.43 12.47 -2.61
CA ASP A 4 -12.63 11.41 -3.59
C ASP A 4 -12.41 10.08 -2.85
N VAL A 5 -13.47 9.30 -2.73
CA VAL A 5 -13.41 7.99 -2.09
C VAL A 5 -12.72 7.07 -3.08
N ILE A 6 -11.46 6.78 -2.83
CA ILE A 6 -10.71 5.80 -3.59
C ILE A 6 -11.09 4.41 -3.08
N ILE A 7 -11.62 3.59 -3.98
CA ILE A 7 -11.88 2.16 -3.73
C ILE A 7 -10.66 1.40 -4.25
N ILE A 8 -9.92 0.77 -3.33
CA ILE A 8 -8.81 -0.11 -3.66
C ILE A 8 -9.29 -1.56 -3.61
N ASP A 9 -9.27 -2.23 -4.75
CA ASP A 9 -9.70 -3.63 -4.88
C ASP A 9 -8.61 -4.62 -4.43
N ARG A 10 -7.34 -4.19 -4.48
CA ARG A 10 -6.20 -5.01 -4.07
C ARG A 10 -5.00 -4.17 -3.69
N ILE A 11 -4.28 -4.63 -2.65
CA ILE A 11 -2.94 -4.17 -2.29
C ILE A 11 -1.97 -5.34 -2.37
N ILE A 12 -0.81 -5.12 -2.97
CA ILE A 12 0.28 -6.08 -3.00
C ILE A 12 1.53 -5.37 -2.48
N LEU A 13 2.14 -5.93 -1.44
CA LEU A 13 3.36 -5.39 -0.85
C LEU A 13 4.58 -6.19 -1.34
N PHE A 14 5.63 -5.48 -1.72
CA PHE A 14 6.90 -6.05 -2.13
C PHE A 14 8.07 -5.46 -1.33
N ARG A 15 9.21 -6.16 -1.39
CA ARG A 15 10.48 -5.66 -0.84
C ARG A 15 11.02 -4.55 -1.73
N GLU A 16 11.85 -3.68 -1.15
CA GLU A 16 12.55 -2.60 -1.88
C GLU A 16 13.35 -3.13 -3.08
N ALA A 17 14.01 -4.29 -2.91
CA ALA A 17 14.85 -4.89 -3.94
C ALA A 17 14.07 -5.67 -5.03
N THR A 18 12.74 -5.63 -5.05
CA THR A 18 11.95 -6.35 -6.05
C THR A 18 12.12 -5.73 -7.44
N SER A 19 12.48 -6.55 -8.43
CA SER A 19 12.72 -6.08 -9.80
C SER A 19 11.42 -5.61 -10.49
N LYS A 20 11.53 -4.73 -11.49
CA LYS A 20 10.38 -4.27 -12.29
C LYS A 20 9.59 -5.43 -12.91
N VAL A 21 10.30 -6.46 -13.39
CA VAL A 21 9.66 -7.65 -14.00
C VAL A 21 8.85 -8.42 -12.96
N ASP A 22 9.38 -8.55 -11.75
CA ASP A 22 8.69 -9.23 -10.65
C ASP A 22 7.49 -8.44 -10.15
N LEU A 23 7.61 -7.10 -10.06
CA LEU A 23 6.49 -6.21 -9.72
C LEU A 23 5.34 -6.33 -10.73
N ILE A 24 5.64 -6.35 -12.04
CA ILE A 24 4.61 -6.51 -13.08
C ILE A 24 3.98 -7.90 -12.99
N GLY A 25 4.80 -8.94 -12.84
CA GLY A 25 4.36 -10.34 -12.76
C GLY A 25 3.80 -10.78 -11.41
N ASN A 26 3.70 -9.89 -10.42
CA ASN A 26 3.30 -10.20 -9.04
C ASN A 26 4.11 -11.34 -8.41
N LYS A 27 5.42 -11.42 -8.68
CA LYS A 27 6.29 -12.49 -8.18
C LYS A 27 6.81 -12.16 -6.79
N ASN A 28 6.78 -13.16 -5.91
CA ASN A 28 7.31 -13.11 -4.53
C ASN A 28 6.86 -11.89 -3.70
N PRO A 29 5.54 -11.59 -3.63
CA PRO A 29 5.06 -10.54 -2.74
C PRO A 29 5.27 -10.92 -1.27
N ILE A 30 5.41 -9.91 -0.40
CA ILE A 30 5.33 -10.08 1.06
C ILE A 30 3.90 -10.44 1.44
N VAL A 31 2.93 -9.68 0.91
CA VAL A 31 1.51 -9.94 1.14
C VAL A 31 0.68 -9.45 -0.04
N THR A 32 -0.43 -10.14 -0.28
CA THR A 32 -1.51 -9.70 -1.17
C THR A 32 -2.80 -9.62 -0.36
N LEU A 33 -3.40 -8.43 -0.31
CA LEU A 33 -4.68 -8.16 0.36
C LEU A 33 -5.71 -7.82 -0.71
N ASP A 34 -6.79 -8.58 -0.77
CA ASP A 34 -7.92 -8.33 -1.68
C ASP A 34 -9.00 -7.46 -1.03
N ASN A 35 -10.05 -7.12 -1.79
CA ASN A 35 -11.11 -6.24 -1.31
C ASN A 35 -11.77 -6.76 -0.03
N TYR A 36 -11.97 -8.07 0.09
CA TYR A 36 -12.58 -8.71 1.25
C TYR A 36 -11.73 -8.51 2.52
N SER A 37 -10.41 -8.60 2.36
CA SER A 37 -9.46 -8.36 3.44
C SER A 37 -9.38 -6.86 3.83
N LEU A 38 -9.57 -5.97 2.87
CA LEU A 38 -9.44 -4.52 3.05
C LEU A 38 -10.73 -3.87 3.58
N GLU A 39 -11.89 -4.47 3.33
CA GLU A 39 -13.19 -3.94 3.73
C GLU A 39 -13.25 -3.71 5.25
N CYS A 40 -13.64 -2.50 5.65
CA CYS A 40 -13.68 -2.02 7.04
C CYS A 40 -12.34 -2.00 7.83
N LYS A 41 -11.28 -2.62 7.32
CA LYS A 41 -9.97 -2.74 7.98
C LYS A 41 -8.87 -1.88 7.38
N ALA A 42 -9.14 -1.26 6.23
CA ALA A 42 -8.24 -0.32 5.57
C ALA A 42 -8.91 1.02 5.29
N LYS A 43 -8.16 2.11 5.45
CA LYS A 43 -8.57 3.46 5.02
C LYS A 43 -7.51 4.02 4.08
N PHE A 44 -7.98 4.63 3.00
CA PHE A 44 -7.15 5.17 1.93
C PHE A 44 -7.39 6.66 1.76
N ASN A 45 -6.31 7.42 1.60
CA ASN A 45 -6.38 8.82 1.23
C ASN A 45 -5.25 9.14 0.24
N LEU A 46 -5.56 9.84 -0.83
CA LEU A 46 -4.59 10.34 -1.79
C LEU A 46 -4.66 11.86 -1.79
N ASP A 47 -3.54 12.53 -1.55
CA ASP A 47 -3.47 13.97 -1.63
C ASP A 47 -3.02 14.47 -3.02
N SER A 48 -3.09 15.79 -3.22
CA SER A 48 -2.63 16.45 -4.44
C SER A 48 -1.11 16.40 -4.66
N GLY A 49 -0.34 15.99 -3.66
CA GLY A 49 1.11 15.82 -3.71
C GLY A 49 1.54 14.41 -4.15
N HIS A 50 0.61 13.59 -4.63
CA HIS A 50 0.85 12.19 -4.97
C HIS A 50 1.28 11.33 -3.77
N MET A 51 0.88 11.73 -2.56
CA MET A 51 1.09 10.96 -1.34
C MET A 51 -0.14 10.09 -1.08
N PHE A 52 0.11 8.80 -0.95
CA PHE A 52 -0.89 7.80 -0.64
C PHE A 52 -0.75 7.34 0.81
N TYR A 53 -1.78 7.63 1.60
CA TYR A 53 -1.88 7.30 3.00
C TYR A 53 -2.75 6.07 3.17
N ILE A 54 -2.21 5.07 3.84
CA ILE A 54 -2.88 3.80 4.10
C ILE A 54 -2.90 3.57 5.60
N THR A 55 -4.08 3.50 6.20
CA THR A 55 -4.24 3.02 7.57
C THR A 55 -4.76 1.60 7.52
N LEU A 56 -4.04 0.65 8.12
CA LEU A 56 -4.42 -0.76 8.22
C LEU A 56 -4.60 -1.14 9.69
N ASP A 57 -5.60 -1.95 9.97
CA ASP A 57 -5.74 -2.60 11.27
C ASP A 57 -4.57 -3.57 11.50
N VAL A 58 -3.95 -3.55 12.68
CA VAL A 58 -2.87 -4.50 13.02
C VAL A 58 -3.40 -5.93 13.06
N ASP A 59 -4.67 -6.15 13.43
CA ASP A 59 -5.29 -7.48 13.43
C ASP A 59 -5.44 -8.04 12.01
N LEU A 60 -5.55 -7.18 10.99
CA LEU A 60 -5.50 -7.60 9.58
C LEU A 60 -4.13 -8.17 9.21
N LEU A 61 -3.07 -7.57 9.75
CA LEU A 61 -1.70 -7.84 9.36
C LEU A 61 -1.05 -8.93 10.22
N GLY A 62 -1.47 -9.08 11.47
CA GLY A 62 -0.86 -10.00 12.43
C GLY A 62 0.66 -9.83 12.49
N ASN A 63 1.41 -10.91 12.26
CA ASN A 63 2.88 -10.87 12.28
C ASN A 63 3.50 -10.06 11.12
N LEU A 64 2.75 -9.83 10.04
CA LEU A 64 3.25 -9.12 8.86
C LEU A 64 3.62 -7.67 9.18
N VAL A 65 3.06 -7.06 10.23
CA VAL A 65 3.42 -5.69 10.68
C VAL A 65 4.93 -5.51 10.85
N ASN A 66 5.65 -6.57 11.21
CA ASN A 66 7.09 -6.55 11.42
C ASN A 66 7.91 -6.86 10.17
N GLU A 67 7.27 -7.36 9.11
CA GLU A 67 7.90 -7.73 7.85
C GLU A 67 7.83 -6.62 6.80
N ILE A 68 7.05 -5.56 7.07
CA ILE A 68 6.90 -4.42 6.14
C ILE A 68 8.20 -3.62 6.11
N PRO A 69 8.87 -3.55 4.94
CA PRO A 69 10.14 -2.85 4.83
C PRO A 69 9.91 -1.34 4.77
N LYS A 70 10.82 -0.58 5.38
CA LYS A 70 10.75 0.90 5.43
C LYS A 70 10.62 1.55 4.05
N ASN A 71 11.29 0.97 3.04
CA ASN A 71 11.28 1.44 1.65
C ASN A 71 10.59 0.42 0.72
N GLY A 72 9.59 -0.29 1.23
CA GLY A 72 8.84 -1.26 0.44
C GLY A 72 8.06 -0.64 -0.71
N VAL A 73 7.61 -1.50 -1.62
CA VAL A 73 6.79 -1.08 -2.76
C VAL A 73 5.38 -1.58 -2.53
N VAL A 74 4.43 -0.65 -2.50
CA VAL A 74 3.01 -0.94 -2.49
C VAL A 74 2.49 -0.84 -3.91
N LYS A 75 1.89 -1.92 -4.41
CA LYS A 75 1.16 -1.95 -5.68
C LYS A 75 -0.33 -2.00 -5.38
N THR A 76 -1.08 -1.04 -5.90
CA THR A 76 -2.53 -0.98 -5.72
C THR A 76 -3.24 -1.31 -7.02
N TYR A 77 -4.37 -2.01 -6.95
CA TYR A 77 -5.31 -2.14 -8.05
C TYR A 77 -6.59 -1.39 -7.70
N ALA A 78 -6.97 -0.43 -8.53
CA ALA A 78 -8.18 0.36 -8.38
C ALA A 78 -8.67 0.82 -9.74
N GLN A 79 -9.99 0.82 -9.96
CA GLN A 79 -10.61 1.33 -11.21
C GLN A 79 -9.99 0.72 -12.48
N ASN A 80 -9.71 -0.59 -12.45
CA ASN A 80 -9.07 -1.34 -13.53
C ASN A 80 -7.63 -0.93 -13.87
N LYS A 81 -6.92 -0.24 -12.98
CA LYS A 81 -5.54 0.20 -13.16
C LYS A 81 -4.65 -0.25 -12.01
N TYR A 82 -3.39 -0.55 -12.33
CA TYR A 82 -2.33 -0.72 -11.32
C TYR A 82 -1.52 0.57 -11.17
N ASP A 83 -1.32 0.98 -9.94
CA ASP A 83 -0.40 2.06 -9.55
C ASP A 83 0.62 1.52 -8.55
N TYR A 84 1.78 2.18 -8.50
CA TYR A 84 2.94 1.75 -7.72
C TYR A 84 3.34 2.89 -6.79
N TRP A 85 3.67 2.56 -5.55
CA TRP A 85 3.97 3.53 -4.50
C TRP A 85 5.16 3.04 -3.69
N ILE A 86 6.05 3.95 -3.32
CA ILE A 86 7.20 3.68 -2.47
C ILE A 86 6.84 4.11 -1.05
N ILE A 87 6.99 3.22 -0.07
CA ILE A 87 6.82 3.56 1.34
C ILE A 87 7.94 4.54 1.73
N VAL A 88 7.56 5.67 2.33
CA VAL A 88 8.51 6.69 2.82
C VAL A 88 8.42 6.89 4.33
N ASN A 89 7.31 6.49 4.95
CA ASN A 89 7.16 6.47 6.40
C ASN A 89 6.22 5.34 6.85
N ILE A 90 6.51 4.79 8.02
CA ILE A 90 5.69 3.80 8.71
C ILE A 90 5.50 4.27 10.15
N ASP A 91 4.26 4.50 10.55
CA ASP A 91 3.88 4.73 11.94
C ASP A 91 3.11 3.52 12.48
N LYS A 92 3.43 3.10 13.70
CA LYS A 92 2.84 1.93 14.36
C LYS A 92 2.15 2.41 15.64
N GLY A 93 0.83 2.48 15.59
CA GLY A 93 -0.01 2.79 16.73
C GLY A 93 -0.45 1.55 17.50
N LEU A 94 -1.20 1.76 18.59
CA LEU A 94 -1.90 0.69 19.30
C LEU A 94 -3.12 0.27 18.46
N GLY A 95 -2.98 -0.81 17.70
CA GLY A 95 -4.05 -1.43 16.91
C GLY A 95 -4.14 -0.98 15.46
N THR A 96 -3.36 0.04 15.05
CA THR A 96 -3.28 0.47 13.65
C THR A 96 -1.84 0.63 13.20
N MET A 97 -1.64 0.47 11.90
CA MET A 97 -0.40 0.81 11.23
C MET A 97 -0.69 1.76 10.09
N GLU A 98 0.09 2.83 10.00
CA GLU A 98 -0.04 3.85 8.98
C GLU A 98 1.16 3.81 8.05
N LEU A 99 0.89 3.67 6.76
CA LEU A 99 1.88 3.78 5.69
C LEU A 99 1.67 5.12 4.99
N THR A 100 2.75 5.88 4.89
CA THR A 100 2.82 7.01 3.97
C THR A 100 3.66 6.60 2.79
N CYS A 101 3.05 6.64 1.60
CA CYS A 101 3.68 6.21 0.36
C CYS A 101 3.71 7.37 -0.64
N ARG A 102 4.74 7.43 -1.48
CA ARG A 102 4.84 8.37 -2.60
C ARG A 102 4.67 7.62 -3.92
N HIS A 103 3.94 8.20 -4.87
CA HIS A 103 3.76 7.57 -6.18
C HIS A 103 5.10 7.30 -6.88
N TRP A 104 5.27 6.07 -7.36
CA TRP A 104 6.45 5.69 -8.14
C TRP A 104 6.29 6.24 -9.55
N GLY A 105 7.11 7.23 -9.90
CA GLY A 105 7.10 7.89 -11.20
C GLY A 105 7.07 9.42 -11.14
N THR A 106 7.20 10.02 -9.95
CA THR A 106 7.42 11.47 -9.80
C THR A 106 8.92 11.84 -9.74
N GLU A 107 9.82 10.90 -10.04
CA GLU A 107 11.20 11.23 -10.40
C GLU A 107 11.25 11.44 -11.91
N THR A 108 11.11 12.69 -12.33
CA THR A 108 11.61 13.21 -13.61
C THR A 108 12.99 13.83 -13.40
#